data_AF-A0A9D5KBZ3-F1
#
_entry.id   AF-A0A9D5KBZ3-F1
#
_cell.length_a   1.000
_cell.length_b   1.000
_cell.length_c   1.000
_cell.angle_alpha   90.00
_cell.angle_beta   90.00
_cell.angle_gamma   90.00
#
_symmetry.space_group_name_H-M   'P 1'
#
loop_
_entity.id
_entity.type
_entity.pdbx_description
1 polymer ?
#
loop_
_entity_poly.entity_id
_entity_poly.type
_entity_poly.pdbx_seq_one_letter_code
_entity_poly.pdbx_strand_id
1 'polypeptide(L)'
;MLKIYLLQVEGIDCASPKGCFRQALKTGILTADQTEKAILMCDDRNLVSHTYIESVAHAIYERLGPHAQLIRALIEGIRSRAGSKA
;
A
#
# COMPACT_ATOMS: atom_id res chain seq x y z
N MET A 1 -7.50 -0.83 6.47
CA MET A 1 -8.43 -0.44 5.39
C MET A 1 -8.36 -1.40 4.19
N LEU A 2 -7.25 -1.50 3.45
CA LEU A 2 -7.16 -2.37 2.26
C LEU A 2 -7.55 -3.83 2.51
N LYS A 3 -7.03 -4.47 3.59
CA LYS A 3 -7.41 -5.84 3.95
C LYS A 3 -8.92 -6.01 4.13
N ILE A 4 -9.54 -5.07 4.84
CA ILE A 4 -10.99 -5.09 5.12
C ILE A 4 -11.77 -4.94 3.81
N TYR A 5 -11.36 -4.01 2.95
CA TYR A 5 -11.99 -3.84 1.63
C TYR A 5 -11.86 -5.10 0.76
N LEU A 6 -10.67 -5.68 0.65
CA LEU A 6 -10.45 -6.91 -0.11
C LEU A 6 -11.33 -8.05 0.43
N LEU A 7 -11.44 -8.20 1.75
CA LEU A 7 -12.26 -9.25 2.33
C LEU A 7 -13.76 -9.01 2.13
N GLN A 8 -14.25 -7.79 2.43
CA GLN A 8 -15.69 -7.51 2.46
C GLN A 8 -16.29 -7.22 1.09
N VAL A 9 -15.52 -6.64 0.16
CA VAL A 9 -16.02 -6.21 -1.15
C VAL A 9 -15.53 -7.11 -2.28
N GLU A 10 -14.29 -7.61 -2.19
CA GLU A 10 -13.73 -8.50 -3.22
C GLU A 10 -13.77 -9.98 -2.81
N GLY A 11 -14.13 -10.32 -1.57
CA GLY A 11 -14.14 -11.70 -1.07
C GLY A 11 -12.74 -12.33 -0.93
N ILE A 12 -11.68 -11.52 -0.94
CA ILE A 12 -10.29 -11.96 -0.93
C ILE A 12 -9.68 -11.73 0.46
N ASP A 13 -9.33 -12.81 1.15
CA ASP A 13 -8.52 -12.71 2.36
C ASP A 13 -7.03 -12.60 2.02
N CYS A 14 -6.34 -11.68 2.70
CA CYS A 14 -4.90 -11.48 2.58
C CYS A 14 -4.22 -11.59 3.94
N ALA A 15 -3.16 -12.40 3.99
CA ALA A 15 -2.48 -12.77 5.23
C ALA A 15 -1.39 -11.78 5.69
N SER A 16 -1.01 -10.79 4.88
CA SER A 16 0.03 -9.81 5.22
C SER A 16 -0.11 -8.50 4.43
N PRO A 17 0.49 -7.37 4.87
CA PRO A 17 0.45 -6.11 4.13
C PRO A 17 0.92 -6.24 2.67
N LYS A 18 2.08 -6.87 2.45
CA LYS A 18 2.59 -7.15 1.09
C LYS A 18 1.64 -8.06 0.31
N GLY A 19 1.04 -9.05 0.98
CA GLY A 19 0.01 -9.92 0.38
C GLY A 19 -1.20 -9.12 -0.09
N CYS A 20 -1.71 -8.19 0.72
CA CYS A 20 -2.83 -7.34 0.36
C CYS A 20 -2.50 -6.43 -0.84
N PHE A 21 -1.28 -5.87 -0.92
CA PHE A 21 -0.87 -5.08 -2.09
C PHE A 21 -0.76 -5.91 -3.37
N ARG A 22 -0.27 -7.16 -3.29
CA ARG A 22 -0.30 -8.07 -4.44
C ARG A 22 -1.72 -8.43 -4.89
N GLN A 23 -2.67 -8.53 -3.96
CA GLN A 23 -4.07 -8.72 -4.33
C GLN A 23 -4.68 -7.45 -4.94
N ALA A 24 -4.30 -6.26 -4.44
CA ALA A 24 -4.70 -4.98 -5.03
C ALA A 24 -4.23 -4.83 -6.49
N LEU A 25 -3.07 -5.39 -6.86
CA LEU A 25 -2.66 -5.50 -8.26
C LEU A 25 -3.61 -6.39 -9.07
N LYS A 26 -3.91 -7.59 -8.56
CA LYS A 26 -4.76 -8.58 -9.25
C LYS A 26 -6.19 -8.08 -9.47
N THR A 27 -6.71 -7.26 -8.55
CA THR A 27 -8.03 -6.63 -8.68
C THR A 27 -8.00 -5.30 -9.45
N GLY A 28 -6.82 -4.89 -9.94
CA GLY A 28 -6.63 -3.67 -10.71
C GLY A 28 -6.77 -2.37 -9.90
N ILE A 29 -6.76 -2.44 -8.57
CA ILE A 29 -6.76 -1.24 -7.70
C ILE A 29 -5.44 -0.50 -7.85
N LEU A 30 -4.33 -1.23 -7.97
CA LEU A 30 -2.99 -0.69 -8.19
C LEU A 30 -2.41 -1.21 -9.50
N THR A 31 -1.52 -0.42 -10.09
CA THR A 31 -0.64 -0.86 -11.18
C THR A 31 0.54 -1.67 -10.65
N ALA A 32 1.30 -2.31 -11.54
CA ALA A 32 2.51 -3.04 -11.17
C ALA A 32 3.55 -2.13 -10.49
N ASP A 33 3.81 -0.96 -11.06
CA ASP A 33 4.72 0.07 -10.49
C ASP A 33 4.26 0.54 -9.10
N GLN A 34 2.97 0.83 -8.94
CA GLN A 34 2.42 1.22 -7.64
C GLN A 34 2.55 0.09 -6.61
N THR A 35 2.40 -1.16 -7.04
CA THR A 35 2.51 -2.33 -6.16
C THR A 35 3.94 -2.55 -5.68
N GLU A 36 4.93 -2.37 -6.55
CA GLU A 36 6.34 -2.42 -6.17
C GLU A 36 6.67 -1.34 -5.12
N LYS A 37 6.22 -0.10 -5.37
CA LYS A 37 6.36 1.00 -4.41
C LYS A 37 5.64 0.71 -3.08
N ALA A 38 4.50 0.04 -3.11
CA ALA A 38 3.76 -0.36 -1.91
C ALA A 38 4.50 -1.42 -1.09
N ILE A 39 5.17 -2.35 -1.77
CA ILE A 39 6.02 -3.36 -1.14
C ILE A 39 7.23 -2.67 -0.47
N LEU A 40 7.87 -1.74 -1.17
CA LEU A 40 8.96 -0.93 -0.60
C LEU A 40 8.50 -0.13 0.62
N MET A 41 7.31 0.50 0.56
CA MET A 41 6.72 1.20 1.70
C MET A 41 6.50 0.28 2.92
N CYS A 42 6.15 -0.99 2.70
CA CYS A 42 6.08 -1.97 3.80
C CYS A 42 7.45 -2.24 4.42
N ASP A 43 8.50 -2.29 3.61
CA ASP A 43 9.86 -2.51 4.07
C ASP A 43 10.39 -1.30 4.84
N ASP A 44 10.15 -0.09 4.34
CA ASP A 44 10.48 1.15 5.04
C ASP A 44 9.77 1.24 6.39
N ARG A 45 8.49 0.85 6.45
CA ARG A 45 7.73 0.80 7.71
C ARG A 45 8.39 -0.16 8.72
N ASN A 46 8.94 -1.28 8.27
CA ASN A 46 9.65 -2.21 9.15
C ASN A 46 10.97 -1.61 9.66
N LEU A 47 11.58 -0.71 8.89
CA LEU A 47 12.81 -0.01 9.25
C LEU A 47 12.59 1.22 10.14
N VAL A 48 11.35 1.66 10.37
CA VAL A 48 11.07 2.84 11.23
C VAL A 48 11.60 2.65 12.65
N SER A 49 11.61 1.44 13.20
CA SER A 49 12.23 1.15 14.51
C SER A 49 13.75 1.33 14.51
N HIS A 50 14.38 1.39 13.33
CA HIS A 50 15.82 1.58 13.13
C HIS A 50 16.20 3.03 12.77
N THR A 51 15.28 3.98 12.95
CA THR A 51 15.50 5.42 12.66
C THR A 51 16.51 6.09 13.59
N TYR A 52 17.01 5.40 14.62
CA TYR A 52 18.21 5.83 15.36
C TYR A 52 19.48 5.79 14.50
N ILE A 53 19.47 5.02 13.39
CA ILE A 53 20.51 5.05 12.37
C ILE A 53 20.16 6.18 11.40
N GLU A 54 20.95 7.25 11.41
CA GLU A 54 20.67 8.47 10.65
C GLU A 54 20.49 8.21 9.15
N SER A 55 21.32 7.36 8.54
CA SER A 55 21.20 6.99 7.13
C SER A 55 19.88 6.29 6.80
N VAL A 56 19.36 5.47 7.72
CA VAL A 56 18.05 4.81 7.58
C VAL A 56 16.93 5.85 7.68
N ALA A 57 17.01 6.75 8.66
CA ALA A 57 16.04 7.83 8.83
C ALA A 57 15.98 8.74 7.60
N HIS A 58 17.13 9.15 7.07
CA HIS A 58 17.22 10.00 5.89
C HIS A 58 16.62 9.32 4.66
N ALA A 59 16.99 8.05 4.42
CA ALA A 59 16.47 7.29 3.29
C ALA A 59 14.94 7.15 3.35
N ILE A 60 14.36 6.89 4.54
CA ILE A 60 12.90 6.82 4.70
C ILE A 60 12.27 8.20 4.48
N TYR A 61 12.87 9.26 5.01
CA TYR A 61 12.38 10.64 4.88
C TYR A 61 12.23 11.05 3.41
N GLU A 62 13.24 10.79 2.58
CA GLU A 62 13.21 11.09 1.15
C GLU A 62 12.05 10.38 0.41
N ARG A 63 11.62 9.21 0.91
CA ARG A 63 10.54 8.41 0.32
C ARG A 63 9.15 8.71 0.87
N LEU A 64 9.02 9.54 1.91
CA LEU A 64 7.71 9.88 2.52
C LEU A 64 6.76 10.55 1.52
N GLY A 65 7.25 11.45 0.68
CA GLY A 65 6.45 12.11 -0.35
C GLY A 65 5.83 11.11 -1.34
N PRO A 66 6.66 10.28 -2.01
CA PRO A 66 6.17 9.18 -2.86
C PRO A 66 5.22 8.22 -2.14
N HIS A 67 5.49 7.85 -0.88
CA HIS A 67 4.61 6.98 -0.10
C HIS A 67 3.23 7.62 0.14
N ALA A 68 3.18 8.91 0.44
CA ALA A 68 1.93 9.64 0.61
C ALA A 68 1.12 9.69 -0.69
N GLN A 69 1.77 9.91 -1.83
CA GLN A 69 1.11 9.88 -3.15
C GLN A 69 0.53 8.50 -3.44
N LEU A 70 1.27 7.44 -3.14
CA LEU A 70 0.81 6.06 -3.30
C LEU A 70 -0.42 5.75 -2.43
N ILE A 71 -0.42 6.17 -1.16
CA ILE A 71 -1.57 5.99 -0.26
C ILE A 71 -2.80 6.71 -0.80
N ARG A 72 -2.65 7.93 -1.35
CA ARG A 72 -3.77 8.67 -1.96
C ARG A 72 -4.32 7.93 -3.17
N ALA A 73 -3.47 7.47 -4.09
CA ALA A 73 -3.87 6.71 -5.27
C ALA A 73 -4.60 5.41 -4.88
N LEU A 74 -4.14 4.71 -3.84
CA LEU A 74 -4.82 3.54 -3.30
C LEU A 74 -6.23 3.87 -2.77
N ILE A 75 -6.37 4.95 -2.01
CA ILE A 75 -7.66 5.38 -1.47
C ILE A 75 -8.64 5.74 -2.59
N GLU A 76 -8.18 6.46 -3.62
CA GLU A 76 -8.98 6.77 -4.82
C GLU A 76 -9.37 5.50 -5.59
N GLY A 77 -8.44 4.57 -5.78
CA GLY A 77 -8.72 3.28 -6.42
C GLY A 77 -9.78 2.46 -5.67
N ILE A 78 -9.74 2.49 -4.33
CA ILE A 78 -10.76 1.84 -3.50
C ILE A 78 -12.11 2.57 -3.62
N ARG A 79 -12.13 3.90 -3.51
CA ARG A 79 -13.36 4.71 -3.54
C ARG A 79 -14.09 4.63 -4.88
N SER A 80 -13.36 4.75 -5.99
CA SER A 80 -13.93 4.66 -7.33
C SER A 80 -14.65 3.32 -7.53
N ARG A 81 -14.05 2.21 -7.08
CA ARG A 81 -14.63 0.87 -7.22
C ARG A 81 -15.76 0.59 -6.24
N ALA A 82 -15.69 1.12 -5.02
CA ALA A 82 -16.78 0.99 -4.05
C ALA A 82 -18.07 1.70 -4.52
N GLY A 83 -17.94 2.85 -5.20
CA GLY A 83 -19.08 3.56 -5.79
C GLY A 83 -19.66 2.92 -7.05
N SER A 84 -18.86 2.16 -7.81
CA SER A 84 -19.33 1.46 -9.02
C SER A 84 -20.01 0.11 -8.75
N LYS A 85 -19.92 -0.44 -7.53
CA LYS A 85 -20.51 -1.72 -7.13
C LYS A 85 -21.73 -1.57 -6.20
N ALA A 86 -22.21 -0.34 -5.98
CA ALA A 86 -23.39 -0.02 -5.17
C ALA A 86 -24.65 0.11 -6.03
#